data_AF-A0ABD6C1T9-F1
#
_entry.id   AF-A0ABD6C1T9-F1
#
_cell.length_a   1.000
_cell.length_b   1.000
_cell.length_c   1.000
_cell.angle_alpha   90.00
_cell.angle_beta   90.00
_cell.angle_gamma   90.00
#
_symmetry.space_group_name_H-M   'P 1'
#
loop_
_entity.id
_entity.type
_entity.pdbx_description
1 polymer ?
#
loop_
_entity_poly.entity_id
_entity_poly.type
_entity_poly.pdbx_seq_one_letter_code
_entity_poly.pdbx_strand_id
1 'polypeptide(L)'
;MVPVDFGSALLVALGVALVIVALASLPSGSRLRRLYGIDDRDDAGARANAAVLAGTGGFLLALAAAITLDLSDRFVAAGALGVAAVGSLVLGWLVRFRDRRELLTTPDVSRERARRLGGATIWVGTLLCLPLVGVLAGASDAAVAGATLSVAAVASVLVALAYR
;
A
#
# COMPACT_ATOMS: atom_id res chain seq x y z
N MET A 1 -21.75 -27.43 -8.71
CA MET A 1 -20.77 -26.83 -7.78
C MET A 1 -20.35 -25.51 -8.40
N VAL A 2 -20.59 -24.39 -7.73
CA VAL A 2 -20.09 -23.09 -8.20
C VAL A 2 -18.58 -23.09 -7.97
N PRO A 3 -17.73 -22.91 -8.99
CA PRO A 3 -16.29 -22.83 -8.79
C PRO A 3 -15.99 -21.66 -7.86
N VAL A 4 -15.28 -21.93 -6.75
CA VAL A 4 -14.83 -20.89 -5.83
C VAL A 4 -13.71 -20.14 -6.53
N ASP A 5 -13.94 -18.87 -6.84
CA ASP A 5 -12.87 -17.97 -7.25
C ASP A 5 -11.97 -17.68 -6.03
N PHE A 6 -10.89 -18.46 -5.95
CA PHE A 6 -9.91 -18.37 -4.88
C PHE A 6 -9.23 -17.00 -4.83
N GLY A 7 -9.08 -16.33 -5.97
CA GLY A 7 -8.46 -15.00 -6.05
C GLY A 7 -9.30 -13.97 -5.33
N SER A 8 -10.58 -13.86 -5.70
CA SER A 8 -11.52 -12.96 -5.03
C SER A 8 -11.72 -13.30 -3.55
N ALA A 9 -11.82 -14.59 -3.21
CA ALA A 9 -11.95 -15.02 -1.82
C ALA A 9 -10.73 -14.61 -0.97
N LEU A 10 -9.51 -14.73 -1.51
CA LEU A 10 -8.29 -14.32 -0.84
C LEU A 10 -8.23 -12.79 -0.66
N LEU A 11 -8.58 -12.02 -1.69
CA LEU A 11 -8.66 -10.56 -1.61
C LEU A 11 -9.64 -10.10 -0.53
N VAL A 12 -10.82 -10.73 -0.46
CA VAL A 12 -11.81 -10.45 0.59
C VAL A 12 -11.26 -10.81 1.96
N ALA A 13 -10.70 -12.01 2.13
CA ALA A 13 -10.19 -12.47 3.41
C ALA A 13 -9.07 -11.54 3.94
N LEU A 14 -8.11 -11.19 3.08
CA LEU A 14 -7.02 -10.26 3.43
C LEU A 14 -7.56 -8.85 3.69
N GLY A 15 -8.46 -8.36 2.84
CA GLY A 15 -9.06 -7.04 2.97
C GLY A 15 -9.80 -6.87 4.30
N VAL A 16 -10.68 -7.84 4.63
CA VAL A 16 -11.41 -7.88 5.90
C VAL A 16 -10.43 -8.00 7.07
N ALA A 17 -9.43 -8.88 6.99
CA ALA A 17 -8.45 -9.05 8.06
C ALA A 17 -7.71 -7.74 8.36
N LEU A 18 -7.24 -7.02 7.34
CA LEU A 18 -6.56 -5.74 7.51
C LEU A 18 -7.47 -4.68 8.14
N VAL A 19 -8.74 -4.60 7.72
CA VAL A 19 -9.73 -3.68 8.32
C VAL A 19 -10.00 -4.05 9.78
N ILE A 20 -10.15 -5.33 10.12
CA ILE A 20 -10.35 -5.79 11.49
C ILE A 20 -9.14 -5.41 12.35
N VAL A 21 -7.92 -5.67 11.88
CA VAL A 21 -6.69 -5.32 12.59
C VAL A 21 -6.58 -3.81 12.77
N ALA A 22 -6.91 -3.02 11.75
CA ALA A 22 -6.95 -1.56 11.84
C ALA A 22 -7.88 -1.10 12.96
N LEU A 23 -9.14 -1.55 12.95
CA LEU A 23 -10.13 -1.19 13.97
C LEU A 23 -9.72 -1.66 15.37
N ALA A 24 -9.19 -2.88 15.49
CA ALA A 24 -8.78 -3.46 16.76
C ALA A 24 -7.50 -2.82 17.34
N SER A 25 -6.71 -2.12 16.53
CA SER A 25 -5.52 -1.37 16.96
C SER A 25 -5.85 0.04 17.52
N LEU A 26 -7.04 0.58 17.22
CA LEU A 26 -7.44 1.93 17.63
C LEU A 26 -7.60 2.13 19.15
N PRO A 27 -8.14 1.18 19.94
CA PRO A 27 -8.27 1.37 21.39
C PRO A 27 -6.92 1.51 22.08
N SER A 28 -6.83 2.44 23.04
CA SER A 28 -5.65 2.61 23.89
C SER A 28 -5.39 1.35 24.73
N GLY A 29 -4.12 0.91 24.79
CA GLY A 29 -3.71 -0.32 25.47
C GLY A 29 -4.04 -1.64 24.76
N SER A 30 -4.49 -1.60 23.50
CA SER A 30 -4.77 -2.82 22.73
C SER A 30 -3.52 -3.71 22.62
N ARG A 31 -3.70 -5.04 22.67
CA ARG A 31 -2.58 -5.98 22.49
C ARG A 31 -1.94 -5.87 21.09
N LEU A 32 -2.71 -5.41 20.11
CA LEU A 32 -2.23 -5.19 18.74
C LEU A 32 -1.25 -4.01 18.66
N ARG A 33 -1.49 -2.88 19.36
CA ARG A 33 -0.50 -1.78 19.43
C ARG A 33 0.86 -2.28 19.89
N ARG A 34 0.89 -3.08 20.95
CA ARG A 34 2.10 -3.70 21.50
C ARG A 34 2.76 -4.68 20.53
N LEU A 35 1.97 -5.48 19.79
CA LEU A 35 2.50 -6.41 18.78
C LEU A 35 3.25 -5.67 17.66
N TYR A 36 2.75 -4.49 17.25
CA TYR A 36 3.37 -3.64 16.23
C TYR A 36 4.48 -2.72 16.78
N GLY A 37 4.80 -2.81 18.07
CA GLY A 37 5.81 -1.96 18.70
C GLY A 37 5.41 -0.48 18.81
N ILE A 38 4.10 -0.17 18.74
CA ILE A 38 3.58 1.18 18.95
C ILE A 38 3.46 1.42 20.45
N ASP A 39 4.03 2.51 20.96
CA ASP A 39 3.85 2.93 22.35
C ASP A 39 2.34 3.07 22.66
N ASP A 40 1.88 2.53 23.79
CA ASP A 40 0.48 2.62 24.22
C ASP A 40 -0.01 4.08 24.32
N ARG A 41 0.92 5.05 24.46
CA ARG A 41 0.65 6.50 24.51
C ARG A 41 0.72 7.21 23.16
N ASP A 42 1.19 6.56 22.09
CA ASP A 42 1.28 7.15 20.75
C ASP A 42 0.00 6.93 19.93
N ASP A 43 -1.05 7.70 20.28
CA ASP A 43 -2.32 7.66 19.57
C ASP A 43 -2.22 8.14 18.12
N ALA A 44 -1.25 8.99 17.79
CA ALA A 44 -1.06 9.49 16.43
C ALA A 44 -0.50 8.38 15.52
N GLY A 45 0.53 7.66 15.97
CA GLY A 45 1.08 6.49 15.28
C GLY A 45 0.07 5.35 15.17
N ALA A 46 -0.71 5.08 16.23
CA ALA A 46 -1.77 4.08 16.16
C ALA A 46 -2.83 4.42 15.09
N ARG A 47 -3.29 5.67 15.03
CA ARG A 47 -4.27 6.11 14.02
C ARG A 47 -3.70 6.10 12.60
N ALA A 48 -2.44 6.50 12.45
CA ALA A 48 -1.75 6.47 11.17
C ALA A 48 -1.62 5.05 10.62
N ASN A 49 -1.15 4.10 11.43
CA ASN A 49 -1.06 2.69 11.05
C ASN A 49 -2.43 2.08 10.78
N ALA A 50 -3.44 2.38 11.61
CA ALA A 50 -4.81 1.95 11.36
C ALA A 50 -5.35 2.52 10.02
N ALA A 51 -5.05 3.77 9.69
CA ALA A 51 -5.45 4.37 8.42
C ALA A 51 -4.79 3.69 7.22
N VAL A 52 -3.49 3.36 7.31
CA VAL A 52 -2.77 2.61 6.26
C VAL A 52 -3.39 1.21 6.09
N LEU A 53 -3.55 0.46 7.19
CA LEU A 53 -4.14 -0.89 7.15
C LEU A 53 -5.58 -0.89 6.62
N ALA A 54 -6.42 0.04 7.10
CA ALA A 54 -7.79 0.17 6.63
C ALA A 54 -7.84 0.60 5.15
N GLY A 55 -6.96 1.51 4.73
CA GLY A 55 -6.85 1.94 3.34
C GLY A 55 -6.44 0.79 2.41
N THR A 56 -5.40 0.03 2.78
CA THR A 56 -4.99 -1.17 2.03
C THR A 56 -6.09 -2.22 2.03
N GLY A 57 -6.73 -2.49 3.17
CA GLY A 57 -7.83 -3.44 3.27
C GLY A 57 -9.03 -3.05 2.40
N GLY A 58 -9.44 -1.78 2.45
CA GLY A 58 -10.49 -1.23 1.61
C GLY A 58 -10.16 -1.32 0.12
N PHE A 59 -8.91 -1.07 -0.27
CA PHE A 59 -8.46 -1.25 -1.64
C PHE A 59 -8.55 -2.71 -2.12
N LEU A 60 -8.15 -3.68 -1.30
CA LEU A 60 -8.31 -5.11 -1.64
C LEU A 60 -9.78 -5.51 -1.79
N LEU A 61 -10.66 -4.99 -0.94
CA LEU A 61 -12.11 -5.20 -1.04
C LEU A 61 -12.69 -4.57 -2.31
N ALA A 62 -12.23 -3.37 -2.69
CA ALA A 62 -12.62 -2.72 -3.93
C ALA A 62 -12.16 -3.50 -5.16
N LEU A 63 -10.95 -4.07 -5.14
CA LEU A 63 -10.47 -4.97 -6.20
C LEU A 63 -11.32 -6.24 -6.30
N ALA A 64 -11.63 -6.88 -5.17
CA ALA A 64 -12.51 -8.04 -5.17
C ALA A 64 -13.90 -7.69 -5.72
N ALA A 65 -14.47 -6.55 -5.32
CA ALA A 65 -15.73 -6.06 -5.84
C ALA A 65 -15.67 -5.83 -7.36
N ALA A 66 -14.62 -5.17 -7.86
CA ALA A 66 -14.41 -4.93 -9.28
C ALA A 66 -14.38 -6.23 -10.11
N ILE A 67 -13.70 -7.27 -9.59
CA ILE A 67 -13.67 -8.61 -10.22
C ILE A 67 -15.06 -9.24 -10.20
N THR A 68 -15.76 -9.21 -9.06
CA THR A 68 -17.12 -9.78 -8.95
C THR A 68 -18.16 -9.07 -9.81
N LEU A 69 -17.92 -7.79 -10.14
CA LEU A 69 -18.77 -6.98 -11.01
C LEU A 69 -18.37 -7.07 -12.49
N ASP A 70 -17.39 -7.94 -12.82
CA ASP A 70 -16.91 -8.17 -14.19
C ASP A 70 -16.47 -6.87 -14.90
N LEU A 71 -15.83 -5.97 -14.13
CA LEU A 71 -15.23 -4.77 -14.71
C LEU A 71 -14.06 -5.18 -15.62
N SER A 72 -13.92 -4.49 -16.75
CA SER A 72 -12.85 -4.80 -17.71
C SER A 72 -11.47 -4.81 -17.04
N ASP A 73 -10.64 -5.82 -17.33
CA ASP A 73 -9.30 -5.98 -16.75
C ASP A 73 -8.44 -4.73 -16.89
N ARG A 74 -8.57 -4.02 -18.02
CA ARG A 74 -7.86 -2.77 -18.27
C ARG A 74 -8.25 -1.66 -17.28
N PHE A 75 -9.53 -1.57 -16.93
CA PHE A 75 -10.02 -0.62 -15.93
C PHE A 75 -9.50 -0.98 -14.54
N VAL A 76 -9.56 -2.26 -14.18
CA VAL A 76 -9.04 -2.76 -12.89
C VAL A 76 -7.54 -2.51 -12.78
N ALA A 77 -6.76 -2.83 -13.82
CA ALA A 77 -5.32 -2.60 -13.87
C ALA A 77 -4.96 -1.11 -13.80
N ALA A 78 -5.65 -0.25 -14.56
CA ALA A 78 -5.43 1.19 -14.54
C ALA A 78 -5.78 1.79 -13.17
N GLY A 79 -6.90 1.36 -12.57
CA GLY A 79 -7.31 1.77 -11.23
C GLY A 79 -6.31 1.34 -10.16
N ALA A 80 -5.87 0.08 -10.21
CA ALA A 80 -4.91 -0.46 -9.26
C ALA A 80 -3.56 0.27 -9.31
N LEU A 81 -3.00 0.43 -10.52
CA LEU A 81 -1.73 1.13 -10.73
C LEU A 81 -1.86 2.62 -10.40
N GLY A 82 -2.97 3.26 -10.78
CA GLY A 82 -3.24 4.66 -10.50
C GLY A 82 -3.34 4.95 -9.00
N VAL A 83 -4.12 4.16 -8.27
CA VAL A 83 -4.26 4.28 -6.81
C VAL A 83 -2.91 4.03 -6.13
N ALA A 84 -2.17 3.00 -6.55
CA ALA A 84 -0.85 2.70 -5.98
C ALA A 84 0.18 3.82 -6.26
N ALA A 85 0.20 4.36 -7.48
CA ALA A 85 1.09 5.46 -7.85
C ALA A 85 0.79 6.73 -7.04
N VAL A 86 -0.47 7.16 -7.03
CA VAL A 86 -0.91 8.36 -6.28
C VAL A 86 -0.71 8.17 -4.78
N GLY A 87 -1.09 7.02 -4.24
CA GLY A 87 -0.91 6.69 -2.82
C GLY A 87 0.56 6.74 -2.41
N SER A 88 1.47 6.20 -3.24
CA SER A 88 2.91 6.25 -2.99
C SER A 88 3.46 7.66 -3.03
N LEU A 89 3.04 8.48 -4.00
CA LEU A 89 3.43 9.89 -4.09
C LEU A 89 2.97 10.68 -2.86
N VAL A 90 1.71 10.52 -2.45
CA VAL A 90 1.14 11.22 -1.29
C VAL A 90 1.81 10.79 0.00
N LEU A 91 1.96 9.47 0.24
CA LEU A 91 2.64 8.95 1.43
C LEU A 91 4.09 9.43 1.48
N GLY A 92 4.82 9.29 0.37
CA GLY A 92 6.20 9.74 0.31
C GLY A 92 6.35 11.25 0.52
N TRP A 93 5.43 12.06 0.00
CA TRP A 93 5.40 13.50 0.23
C TRP A 93 5.12 13.85 1.69
N LEU A 94 4.13 13.20 2.32
CA LEU A 94 3.81 13.39 3.74
C LEU A 94 5.01 13.06 4.63
N VAL A 95 5.67 11.93 4.39
CA VAL A 95 6.84 11.53 5.17
C VAL A 95 8.03 12.47 4.92
N ARG A 96 8.33 12.80 3.65
CA ARG A 96 9.54 13.55 3.29
C ARG A 96 9.46 15.05 3.58
N PHE A 97 8.31 15.66 3.36
CA PHE A 97 8.13 17.12 3.41
C PHE A 97 7.24 17.60 4.55
N ARG A 98 6.40 16.73 5.13
CA ARG A 98 5.53 17.08 6.27
C ARG A 98 5.96 16.45 7.59
N ASP A 99 7.11 15.77 7.64
CA ASP A 99 7.66 15.07 8.81
C ASP A 99 6.65 14.09 9.46
N ARG A 100 5.74 13.51 8.66
CA ARG A 100 4.72 12.55 9.11
C ARG A 100 5.30 11.15 9.30
N ARG A 101 6.31 11.04 10.16
CA ARG A 101 7.09 9.82 10.42
C ARG A 101 6.25 8.69 10.99
N GLU A 102 5.18 9.03 11.68
CA GLU A 102 4.22 8.09 12.25
C GLU A 102 3.44 7.28 11.20
N LEU A 103 3.54 7.63 9.91
CA LEU A 103 3.03 6.84 8.79
C LEU A 103 3.95 5.66 8.41
N LEU A 104 5.19 5.64 8.90
CA LEU A 104 6.09 4.52 8.68
C LEU A 104 5.78 3.42 9.68
N THR A 105 5.66 2.18 9.21
CA THR A 105 5.45 1.01 10.08
C THR A 105 6.69 0.66 10.92
N THR A 106 7.79 1.38 10.75
CA THR A 106 9.03 1.22 11.50
C THR A 106 9.03 2.17 12.69
N PRO A 107 9.17 1.68 13.93
CA PRO A 107 9.22 2.55 15.12
C PRO A 107 10.51 3.39 15.15
N ASP A 108 10.43 4.56 15.77
CA ASP A 108 11.55 5.45 16.11
C ASP A 108 12.51 5.81 14.96
N VAL A 109 11.97 6.01 13.76
CA VAL A 109 12.76 6.40 12.59
C VAL A 109 13.31 7.83 12.73
N SER A 110 14.63 7.99 12.55
CA SER A 110 15.28 9.29 12.52
C SER A 110 14.74 10.17 11.38
N ARG A 111 14.74 11.50 11.54
CA ARG A 111 14.27 12.44 10.50
C ARG A 111 14.95 12.21 9.16
N GLU A 112 16.26 11.98 9.17
CA GLU A 112 17.02 11.75 7.94
C GLU A 112 16.59 10.46 7.24
N ARG A 113 16.47 9.35 7.98
CA ARG A 113 16.01 8.07 7.43
C ARG A 113 14.57 8.19 6.91
N ALA A 114 13.69 8.89 7.62
CA ALA A 114 12.33 9.13 7.15
C ALA A 114 12.31 9.92 5.84
N ARG A 115 13.13 10.98 5.71
CA ARG A 115 13.21 11.74 4.45
C ARG A 115 13.71 10.89 3.29
N ARG A 116 14.69 10.00 3.53
CA ARG A 116 15.17 9.02 2.55
C ARG A 116 14.06 8.04 2.15
N LEU A 117 13.36 7.45 3.12
CA LEU A 117 12.25 6.53 2.88
C LEU A 117 11.11 7.22 2.11
N GLY A 118 10.67 8.41 2.52
CA GLY A 118 9.67 9.18 1.78
C GLY A 118 10.12 9.54 0.37
N GLY A 119 11.41 9.79 0.15
CA GLY A 119 11.99 9.97 -1.18
C GLY A 119 11.94 8.70 -2.03
N ALA A 120 12.28 7.55 -1.44
CA ALA A 120 12.14 6.25 -2.09
C ALA A 120 10.68 5.97 -2.47
N THR A 121 9.72 6.24 -1.57
CA THR A 121 8.29 6.04 -1.85
C THR A 121 7.78 6.95 -2.97
N ILE A 122 8.22 8.21 -3.04
CA ILE A 122 7.93 9.09 -4.19
C ILE A 122 8.43 8.46 -5.49
N TRP A 123 9.68 7.96 -5.50
CA TRP A 123 10.24 7.30 -6.68
C TRP A 123 9.45 6.05 -7.09
N VAL A 124 9.00 5.23 -6.14
CA VAL A 124 8.12 4.09 -6.43
C VAL A 124 6.83 4.55 -7.11
N GLY A 125 6.19 5.59 -6.58
CA GLY A 125 4.99 6.18 -7.19
C GLY A 125 5.22 6.64 -8.62
N THR A 126 6.33 7.34 -8.87
CA THR A 126 6.74 7.77 -10.21
C THR A 126 7.00 6.59 -11.15
N LEU A 127 7.67 5.54 -10.67
CA LEU A 127 7.98 4.35 -11.48
C LEU A 127 6.72 3.58 -11.86
N LEU A 128 5.71 3.53 -10.98
CA LEU A 128 4.40 2.92 -11.27
C LEU A 128 3.63 3.62 -12.40
N CYS A 129 3.95 4.88 -12.71
CA CYS A 129 3.37 5.57 -13.87
C CYS A 129 3.75 4.89 -15.20
N LEU A 130 4.89 4.18 -15.28
CA LEU A 130 5.31 3.48 -16.50
C LEU A 130 4.37 2.34 -16.89
N PRO A 131 4.12 1.31 -16.03
CA PRO A 131 3.14 0.28 -16.34
C PRO A 131 1.72 0.87 -16.49
N LEU A 132 1.37 1.93 -15.74
CA LEU A 132 0.08 2.61 -15.90
C LEU A 132 -0.11 3.18 -17.31
N VAL A 133 0.88 3.92 -17.82
CA VAL A 133 0.86 4.42 -19.20
C VAL A 133 0.78 3.25 -20.19
N GLY A 134 1.49 2.15 -19.93
CA GLY A 134 1.38 0.93 -20.73
C GLY A 134 -0.05 0.40 -20.80
N VAL A 135 -0.74 0.26 -19.67
CA VAL A 135 -2.15 -0.16 -19.60
C VAL A 135 -3.05 0.82 -20.38
N LEU A 136 -2.85 2.13 -20.20
CA LEU A 136 -3.63 3.16 -20.91
C LEU A 136 -3.34 3.20 -22.41
N ALA A 137 -2.16 2.77 -22.85
CA ALA A 137 -1.79 2.63 -24.25
C ALA A 137 -2.22 1.29 -24.87
N GLY A 138 -2.73 0.34 -24.08
CA GLY A 138 -3.14 -0.98 -24.56
C GLY A 138 -1.97 -1.95 -24.74
N ALA A 139 -0.94 -1.84 -23.91
CA ALA A 139 0.14 -2.81 -23.83
C ALA A 139 -0.39 -4.20 -23.43
N SER A 140 0.34 -5.25 -23.82
CA SER A 140 -0.01 -6.63 -23.46
C SER A 140 0.15 -6.89 -21.96
N ASP A 141 -0.63 -7.84 -21.44
CA ASP A 141 -0.59 -8.22 -20.02
C ASP A 141 0.81 -8.64 -19.57
N ALA A 142 1.54 -9.37 -20.41
CA ALA A 142 2.91 -9.79 -20.13
C ALA A 142 3.87 -8.58 -19.99
N ALA A 143 3.70 -7.54 -20.82
CA ALA A 143 4.52 -6.33 -20.74
C ALA A 143 4.18 -5.53 -19.47
N VAL A 144 2.90 -5.39 -19.14
CA VAL A 144 2.44 -4.70 -17.92
C VAL A 144 2.92 -5.44 -16.66
N ALA A 145 2.79 -6.77 -16.64
CA ALA A 145 3.26 -7.60 -15.53
C ALA A 145 4.78 -7.52 -15.37
N GLY A 146 5.54 -7.64 -16.46
CA GLY A 146 7.00 -7.52 -16.44
C GLY A 146 7.48 -6.15 -15.95
N ALA A 147 6.84 -5.06 -16.41
CA ALA A 147 7.13 -3.71 -15.95
C ALA A 147 6.81 -3.55 -14.46
N THR A 148 5.64 -4.03 -14.01
CA THR A 148 5.22 -3.93 -12.60
C THR A 148 6.16 -4.71 -11.67
N LEU A 149 6.58 -5.91 -12.08
CA LEU A 149 7.58 -6.71 -11.35
C LEU A 149 8.93 -6.01 -11.29
N SER A 150 9.35 -5.37 -12.38
CA SER A 150 10.59 -4.59 -12.41
C SER A 150 10.52 -3.40 -11.46
N VAL A 151 9.39 -2.69 -11.41
CA VAL A 151 9.16 -1.62 -10.44
C VAL A 151 9.23 -2.14 -9.01
N ALA A 152 8.64 -3.30 -8.72
CA ALA A 152 8.71 -3.91 -7.38
C ALA A 152 10.15 -4.27 -6.97
N ALA A 153 10.95 -4.78 -7.90
CA ALA A 153 12.37 -5.08 -7.65
C ALA A 153 13.18 -3.80 -7.35
N VAL A 154 13.01 -2.76 -8.18
CA VAL A 154 13.66 -1.45 -7.98
C VAL A 154 13.19 -0.79 -6.68
N ALA A 155 11.89 -0.84 -6.38
CA ALA A 155 11.32 -0.34 -5.14
C ALA A 155 11.98 -0.97 -3.90
N SER A 156 12.15 -2.29 -3.92
CA SER A 156 12.81 -3.03 -2.83
C SER A 156 14.24 -2.55 -2.62
N VAL A 157 14.99 -2.32 -3.70
CA VAL A 157 16.35 -1.77 -3.64
C VAL A 157 16.36 -0.35 -3.10
N LEU A 158 15.48 0.54 -3.58
CA LEU A 158 15.37 1.92 -3.10
C LEU A 158 15.05 1.99 -1.61
N VAL A 159 14.11 1.16 -1.14
CA VAL A 159 13.75 1.07 0.27
C VAL A 159 14.93 0.54 1.09
N ALA A 160 15.58 -0.54 0.65
CA ALA A 160 16.76 -1.08 1.34
C ALA A 160 17.91 -0.07 1.43
N LEU A 161 18.16 0.71 0.38
CA LEU A 161 19.15 1.78 0.38
C LEU A 161 18.76 2.94 1.30
N ALA A 162 17.46 3.26 1.40
CA ALA A 162 16.99 4.29 2.30
C ALA A 162 17.13 3.92 3.79
N TYR A 163 17.23 2.63 4.11
CA TYR A 163 17.51 2.15 5.47
C TYR A 163 18.97 2.26 5.90
N ARG A 164 19.90 2.23 4.92
CA ARG A 164 21.33 2.44 5.14
C ARG A 164 21.64 3.90 5.38
#